data_AF-A0AAN1XZ04-F1
#
_entry.id   AF-A0AAN1XZ04-F1
#
_cell.length_a   1.000
_cell.length_b   1.000
_cell.length_c   1.000
_cell.angle_alpha   90.00
_cell.angle_beta   90.00
_cell.angle_gamma   90.00
#
_symmetry.space_group_name_H-M   'P 1'
#
loop_
_entity.id
_entity.type
_entity.pdbx_description
1 polymer ?
#
loop_
_entity_poly.entity_id
_entity_poly.type
_entity_poly.pdbx_seq_one_letter_code
_entity_poly.pdbx_strand_id
1 'polypeptide(L)' 'MTDDEIRPYIGKPVRVTLDDGRVLAGTLHADGGHGHGHIHYAVISDPVREGGEKVVETIHGGDRITVIEDASDDPAAVE' A
#
# COMPACT_ATOMS: atom_id res chain seq x y z
N MET A 1 -0.74 -10.97 -5.90
CA MET A 1 -1.75 -11.52 -4.97
C MET A 1 -3.13 -11.25 -5.53
N THR A 2 -4.17 -11.95 -5.05
CA THR A 2 -5.56 -11.68 -5.42
C THR A 2 -6.17 -10.58 -4.56
N ASP A 3 -7.23 -9.93 -5.05
CA ASP A 3 -7.90 -8.85 -4.32
C ASP A 3 -8.48 -9.32 -2.98
N ASP A 4 -8.96 -10.57 -2.91
CA ASP A 4 -9.49 -11.18 -1.68
C ASP A 4 -8.40 -11.40 -0.62
N GLU A 5 -7.17 -11.69 -1.04
CA GLU A 5 -6.02 -11.83 -0.13
C GLU A 5 -5.55 -10.47 0.40
N ILE A 6 -5.73 -9.40 -0.38
CA ILE A 6 -5.28 -8.04 -0.01
C ILE A 6 -6.31 -7.32 0.85
N ARG A 7 -7.60 -7.58 0.62
CA ARG A 7 -8.73 -6.90 1.29
C ARG A 7 -8.62 -6.82 2.83
N PRO A 8 -8.13 -7.84 3.57
CA PRO A 8 -8.00 -7.77 5.03
C PRO A 8 -6.99 -6.73 5.54
N TYR A 9 -6.13 -6.21 4.67
CA TYR A 9 -5.08 -5.24 4.99
C TYR A 9 -5.47 -3.80 4.68
N ILE A 10 -6.59 -3.57 3.98
CA ILE A 10 -7.08 -2.23 3.68
C ILE A 10 -7.36 -1.47 4.99
N GLY A 11 -6.87 -0.24 5.08
CA GLY A 11 -6.95 0.63 6.24
C GLY A 11 -5.94 0.30 7.34
N LYS A 12 -4.98 -0.60 7.10
CA LYS A 12 -3.94 -0.98 8.08
C LYS A 12 -2.56 -0.54 7.64
N PRO A 13 -1.65 -0.31 8.61
CA PRO A 13 -0.22 -0.31 8.40
C PRO A 13 0.25 -1.60 7.73
N VAL A 14 0.96 -1.48 6.62
CA VAL A 14 1.49 -2.61 5.87
C VAL A 14 2.92 -2.38 5.44
N ARG A 15 3.65 -3.49 5.27
CA ARG A 15 4.83 -3.56 4.42
C ARG A 15 4.50 -4.38 3.18
N VAL A 16 4.66 -3.79 2.01
CA VAL A 16 4.31 -4.38 0.71
C VAL A 16 5.58 -4.56 -0.10
N THR A 17 5.82 -5.77 -0.60
CA THR A 17 6.86 -6.04 -1.59
C THR A 17 6.22 -6.19 -2.96
N LEU A 18 6.68 -5.38 -3.91
CA LEU A 18 6.23 -5.41 -5.29
C LEU A 18 7.03 -6.42 -6.12
N ASP A 19 6.47 -6.85 -7.24
CA ASP A 19 7.11 -7.74 -8.22
C ASP A 19 8.38 -7.17 -8.86
N ASP A 20 8.54 -5.84 -8.87
CA ASP A 20 9.74 -5.12 -9.29
C ASP A 20 10.83 -5.05 -8.20
N GLY A 21 10.58 -5.63 -7.02
CA GLY A 21 11.49 -5.68 -5.88
C GLY A 21 11.46 -4.44 -4.98
N ARG A 22 10.65 -3.42 -5.27
CA ARG A 22 10.46 -2.29 -4.36
C ARG A 22 9.69 -2.72 -3.12
N VAL A 23 10.03 -2.09 -1.99
CA VAL A 23 9.33 -2.27 -0.72
C VAL A 23 8.70 -0.95 -0.32
N LEU A 24 7.40 -0.97 -0.06
CA LEU A 24 6.61 0.16 0.40
C LEU A 24 6.17 -0.11 1.85
N ALA A 25 6.17 0.92 2.69
CA ALA A 25 5.64 0.84 4.04
C ALA A 25 4.71 2.04 4.28
N GLY A 26 3.54 1.79 4.84
CA GLY A 26 2.52 2.82 5.05
C GLY A 26 1.13 2.22 5.23
N THR A 27 0.10 3.05 5.26
CA THR A 27 -1.28 2.59 5.33
C THR A 27 -1.78 2.19 3.94
N LEU A 28 -2.33 0.98 3.81
CA LEU A 28 -2.91 0.51 2.55
C LEU A 28 -4.33 1.04 2.36
N HIS A 29 -4.60 1.61 1.19
CA HIS A 29 -5.92 2.06 0.76
C HIS A 29 -6.30 1.37 -0.55
N ALA A 30 -7.60 1.14 -0.75
CA ALA A 30 -8.12 0.75 -2.05
C ALA A 30 -8.63 2.00 -2.78
N ASP A 31 -8.13 2.24 -3.98
CA ASP A 31 -8.65 3.26 -4.88
C ASP A 31 -9.55 2.58 -5.93
N GLY A 32 -10.86 2.75 -5.75
CA GLY A 32 -11.89 2.26 -6.67
C GLY A 32 -12.14 3.20 -7.87
N GLY A 33 -11.20 4.10 -8.17
CA GLY A 33 -11.28 5.05 -9.28
C GLY A 33 -11.62 4.39 -10.61
N HIS A 34 -12.74 4.82 -11.20
CA HIS A 34 -13.35 4.24 -12.38
C HIS A 34 -12.41 4.33 -13.60
N GLY A 35 -12.02 3.20 -14.18
CA GLY A 35 -11.31 3.23 -15.46
C GLY A 35 -10.96 1.88 -16.06
N HIS A 36 -10.46 0.93 -15.28
CA HIS A 36 -9.99 -0.36 -15.77
C HIS A 36 -10.46 -1.49 -14.85
N GLY A 37 -10.74 -2.68 -15.40
CA GLY A 37 -11.43 -3.78 -14.72
C GLY A 37 -10.66 -4.50 -13.60
N HIS A 38 -9.88 -3.77 -12.78
CA HIS A 38 -9.17 -4.27 -11.60
C HIS A 38 -9.08 -3.17 -10.53
N ILE A 39 -8.84 -3.56 -9.27
CA ILE A 39 -8.72 -2.64 -8.14
C ILE A 39 -7.33 -1.98 -8.16
N HIS A 40 -7.26 -0.66 -7.92
CA HIS A 40 -6.01 0.00 -7.60
C HIS A 40 -5.82 0.05 -6.09
N TYR A 41 -4.58 0.00 -5.65
CA TYR A 41 -4.21 0.20 -4.25
C TYR A 41 -3.31 1.41 -4.11
N ALA A 42 -3.32 2.04 -2.96
CA ALA A 42 -2.39 3.10 -2.61
C ALA A 42 -1.72 2.77 -1.27
N VAL A 43 -0.41 2.94 -1.18
CA VAL A 43 0.30 2.96 0.10
C VAL A 43 0.62 4.42 0.42
N ILE A 44 0.08 4.90 1.54
CA ILE A 44 0.30 6.27 2.02
C ILE A 44 1.24 6.21 3.22
N SER A 45 2.35 6.94 3.16
CA SER A 45 3.31 7.01 4.26
C SER A 45 3.56 8.45 4.69
N ASP A 46 3.89 8.59 5.97
CA ASP A 46 4.39 9.85 6.51
C ASP A 46 5.63 10.36 5.76
N PRO A 47 5.82 11.68 5.68
CA PRO A 47 7.04 12.25 5.13
C PRO A 47 8.25 11.93 6.01
N VAL A 48 9.41 11.71 5.36
CA VAL A 48 10.70 11.53 6.07
C VAL A 48 11.13 12.79 6.84
N ARG A 49 10.54 13.95 6.54
CA ARG A 49 10.83 15.23 7.19
C ARG A 49 9.57 15.85 7.79
N GLU A 50 9.71 16.43 8.97
CA GLU A 50 8.63 17.18 9.63
C GLU A 50 8.10 18.30 8.70
N GLY A 51 6.78 18.40 8.60
CA GLY A 51 6.09 19.34 7.70
C GLY A 51 6.20 19.02 6.20
N GLY A 52 6.67 17.82 5.83
CA GLY A 52 6.64 17.33 4.45
C GLY A 52 5.24 16.91 3.99
N GLU A 53 5.07 16.72 2.68
CA GLU A 53 3.85 16.12 2.13
C GLU A 53 3.89 14.60 2.27
N LYS A 54 2.73 13.99 2.51
CA LYS A 54 2.61 12.53 2.52
C LYS A 54 3.04 11.95 1.18
N VAL A 55 3.73 10.81 1.23
CA VAL A 55 4.09 10.08 0.01
C VAL A 55 2.94 9.14 -0.30
N VAL A 56 2.48 9.15 -1.56
CA VAL A 56 1.40 8.28 -2.04
C VAL A 56 1.93 7.48 -3.22
N GLU A 57 2.05 6.16 -3.03
CA GLU A 57 2.45 5.24 -4.10
C GLU A 57 1.25 4.42 -4.56
N THR A 58 0.89 4.57 -5.83
CA THR A 58 -0.23 3.85 -6.45
C THR A 58 0.24 2.53 -7.07
N ILE A 59 -0.45 1.45 -6.72
CA ILE A 59 -0.24 0.10 -7.22
C ILE A 59 -1.42 -0.24 -8.14
N HIS A 60 -1.11 -0.52 -9.41
CA HIS A 60 -2.11 -0.86 -10.42
C HIS A 60 -2.37 -2.37 -10.41
N GLY A 61 -3.33 -2.82 -9.61
CA GLY A 61 -3.69 -4.23 -9.49
C GLY A 61 -2.96 -4.97 -8.36
N GLY A 62 -3.67 -5.89 -7.72
CA GLY A 62 -3.12 -6.74 -6.66
C GLY A 62 -2.07 -7.74 -7.14
N ASP A 63 -2.03 -8.03 -8.43
CA ASP A 63 -1.05 -8.91 -9.08
C ASP A 63 0.39 -8.38 -8.96
N ARG A 64 0.56 -7.06 -8.82
CA ARG A 64 1.86 -6.41 -8.57
C ARG A 64 2.39 -6.65 -7.16
N ILE A 65 1.54 -7.03 -6.22
CA ILE A 65 1.93 -7.32 -4.83
C ILE A 65 2.35 -8.78 -4.73
N THR A 66 3.58 -9.02 -4.30
CA THR A 66 4.12 -10.37 -4.09
C THR A 66 4.01 -10.81 -2.64
N VAL A 67 4.20 -9.87 -1.71
CA VAL A 67 4.10 -10.08 -0.26
C VAL A 67 3.45 -8.86 0.37
N ILE A 68 2.57 -9.11 1.34
CA ILE A 68 1.99 -8.10 2.22
C ILE A 68 2.07 -8.59 3.66
N GLU A 69 2.60 -7.75 4.54
CA GLU A 69 2.75 -8.03 5.96
C GLU A 69 2.04 -6.96 6.77
N ASP A 70 1.46 -7.36 7.90
CA ASP A 70 0.97 -6.40 8.90
C ASP A 70 2.17 -5.68 9.51
N ALA A 71 2.14 -4.36 9.43
CA ALA A 71 3.21 -3.50 9.93
C ALA A 71 2.71 -2.58 11.05
N SER A 72 1.68 -2.99 11.79
CA SER A 72 1.10 -2.19 12.89
C SER A 72 2.11 -1.81 13.98
N ASP A 73 3.18 -2.60 14.16
CA ASP A 73 4.27 -2.33 15.09
C ASP A 73 5.47 -1.61 14.45
N ASP A 74 5.42 -1.29 13.15
CA ASP A 74 6.50 -0.61 12.43
C ASP A 74 6.27 0.92 12.46
N PRO A 75 7.14 1.70 13.12
CA PRO A 75 6.98 3.16 13.20
C PRO A 75 7.13 3.86 11.84
N ALA A 76 7.63 3.17 10.80
CA ALA A 76 7.70 3.70 9.44
C ALA A 76 6.43 3.41 8.60
N ALA A 77 5.50 2.59 9.11
CA ALA A 77 4.28 2.20 8.39
C ALA A 77 3.04 2.99 8.86
N VAL A 78 3.22 4.27 9.16
CA VAL A 78 2.15 5.15 9.65
C VAL A 78 1.74 6.18 8.59
N GLU A 79 0.49 6.63 8.68
CA GLU A 79 -0.09 7.71 7.85
C GLU A 79 -0.27 9.00 8.67
#